data_AF-A0A963UK94-F1
#
_entry.id   AF-A0A963UK94-F1
#
_cell.length_a   1.000
_cell.length_b   1.000
_cell.length_c   1.000
_cell.angle_alpha   90.00
_cell.angle_beta   90.00
_cell.angle_gamma   90.00
#
_symmetry.space_group_name_H-M   'P 1'
#
loop_
_entity.id
_entity.type
_entity.pdbx_description
1 polymer ?
#
loop_
_entity_poly.entity_id
_entity_poly.type
_entity_poly.pdbx_seq_one_letter_code
_entity_poly.pdbx_strand_id
1 'polypeptide(L)'
;MDGGDPTPACPLCGRPIPADVPQSRHHLVPKLRGGKGGATVLLHQICHDQIHATLSETEIARNYASIAALGSHPALAEFAAWVARRPPGFHAPSPGPRRRR
;
A
#
# COMPACT_ATOMS: atom_id res chain seq x y z
N MET A 1 -26.24 16.39 13.69
CA MET A 1 -24.77 16.58 13.71
C MET A 1 -24.18 15.37 13.03
N ASP A 2 -23.95 15.42 11.72
CA ASP A 2 -23.32 14.33 10.97
C ASP A 2 -21.82 14.31 11.33
N GLY A 3 -21.53 13.70 12.49
CA GLY A 3 -20.19 13.33 12.91
C GLY A 3 -19.71 12.13 12.12
N GLY A 4 -19.57 12.29 10.80
CA GLY A 4 -18.90 11.29 9.97
C GLY A 4 -17.41 11.31 10.25
N ASP A 5 -16.86 10.19 10.74
CA ASP A 5 -15.41 10.02 10.85
C ASP A 5 -14.74 10.40 9.51
N PRO A 6 -13.62 11.15 9.55
CA PRO A 6 -12.92 11.53 8.33
C PRO A 6 -12.50 10.27 7.57
N THR A 7 -12.84 10.20 6.28
CA THR A 7 -12.44 9.08 5.43
C THR A 7 -10.91 8.98 5.42
N PRO A 8 -10.33 7.84 5.84
CA PRO A 8 -8.88 7.71 5.96
C PRO A 8 -8.22 7.85 4.59
N ALA A 9 -7.06 8.51 4.53
CA ALA A 9 -6.28 8.63 3.30
C ALA A 9 -5.26 7.49 3.20
N CYS A 10 -5.08 6.94 2.00
CA CYS A 10 -4.06 5.94 1.69
C CYS A 10 -2.68 6.60 1.73
N PRO A 11 -1.77 6.22 2.65
CA PRO A 11 -0.47 6.87 2.78
C PRO A 11 0.48 6.61 1.60
N LEU A 12 0.18 5.65 0.72
CA LEU A 12 0.98 5.43 -0.50
C LEU A 12 0.56 6.35 -1.66
N CYS A 13 -0.75 6.44 -1.95
CA CYS A 13 -1.25 7.16 -3.14
C CYS A 13 -2.01 8.46 -2.83
N GLY A 14 -2.25 8.77 -1.55
CA GLY A 14 -2.95 9.97 -1.10
C GLY A 14 -4.47 9.98 -1.29
N ARG A 15 -5.06 9.02 -2.02
CA ARG A 15 -6.52 8.95 -2.22
C ARG A 15 -7.26 8.60 -0.93
N PRO A 16 -8.49 9.10 -0.72
CA PRO A 16 -9.34 8.62 0.37
C PRO A 16 -9.65 7.12 0.19
N ILE A 17 -9.86 6.42 1.30
CA ILE A 17 -10.29 5.02 1.36
C ILE A 17 -11.70 4.98 1.98
N PRO A 18 -12.76 5.16 1.17
CA PRO A 18 -14.13 4.94 1.63
C PRO A 18 -14.33 3.53 2.19
N ALA A 19 -15.26 3.37 3.14
CA ALA A 19 -15.46 2.10 3.84
C ALA A 19 -15.91 0.95 2.92
N ASP A 20 -16.57 1.28 1.81
CA ASP A 20 -17.06 0.36 0.77
C ASP A 20 -15.99 -0.01 -0.28
N VAL A 21 -14.81 0.62 -0.24
CA VAL A 21 -13.72 0.33 -1.17
C VAL A 21 -12.83 -0.79 -0.63
N PRO A 22 -12.40 -1.76 -1.48
CA PRO A 22 -11.46 -2.81 -1.07
C PRO A 22 -10.18 -2.24 -0.46
N GLN A 23 -9.90 -2.64 0.78
CA GLN A 23 -8.81 -2.12 1.59
C GLN A 23 -8.23 -3.20 2.51
N SER A 24 -6.95 -3.09 2.82
CA SER A 24 -6.26 -4.03 3.71
C SER A 24 -5.15 -3.37 4.50
N ARG A 25 -4.83 -3.95 5.67
CA ARG A 25 -3.73 -3.49 6.51
C ARG A 25 -2.42 -4.10 6.00
N HIS A 26 -1.43 -3.26 5.74
CA HIS A 26 -0.09 -3.68 5.36
C HIS A 26 0.88 -3.55 6.54
N HIS A 27 1.73 -4.57 6.74
CA HIS A 27 2.76 -4.59 7.77
C HIS A 27 4.06 -4.02 7.20
N LEU A 28 4.49 -2.85 7.69
CA LEU A 28 5.74 -2.21 7.26
C LEU A 28 6.99 -3.00 7.70
N VAL A 29 6.88 -3.73 8.82
CA VAL A 29 7.89 -4.70 9.25
C VAL A 29 7.20 -6.06 9.37
N PRO A 30 7.61 -7.08 8.59
CA PRO A 30 7.03 -8.41 8.68
C PRO A 30 7.14 -8.98 10.11
N LYS A 31 6.08 -9.65 10.57
CA LYS A 31 6.00 -10.24 11.93
C LYS A 31 7.20 -11.14 12.26
N LEU A 32 7.69 -11.87 11.26
CA LEU A 32 8.83 -12.80 11.35
C LEU A 32 10.21 -12.13 11.55
N ARG A 33 10.31 -10.80 11.36
CA ARG A 33 11.56 -10.03 11.58
C ARG A 33 11.45 -9.08 12.78
N GLY A 34 10.66 -9.43 13.78
CA GLY A 34 10.46 -8.62 14.99
C GLY A 34 9.28 -7.63 14.90
N GLY A 35 8.52 -7.62 13.81
CA GLY A 35 7.35 -6.75 13.63
C GLY A 35 6.08 -7.19 14.39
N LYS A 36 6.18 -8.04 15.41
CA LYS A 36 5.02 -8.44 16.22
C LYS A 36 4.55 -7.23 17.03
N GLY A 37 3.44 -6.63 16.65
CA GLY A 37 2.98 -5.32 17.17
C GLY A 37 3.53 -4.11 16.40
N GLY A 38 4.20 -4.32 15.26
CA GLY A 38 4.76 -3.26 14.44
C GLY A 38 3.69 -2.41 13.75
N ALA A 39 4.10 -1.22 13.29
CA ALA A 39 3.23 -0.27 12.61
C ALA A 39 2.54 -0.92 11.40
N THR A 40 1.21 -0.82 11.38
CA THR A 40 0.38 -1.18 10.22
C THR A 40 -0.26 0.06 9.64
N VAL A 41 -0.37 0.09 8.32
CA VAL A 41 -0.99 1.17 7.57
C VAL A 41 -2.18 0.62 6.80
N LEU A 42 -3.24 1.42 6.72
CA LEU A 42 -4.41 1.09 5.91
C LEU A 42 -4.15 1.52 4.47
N LEU A 43 -4.25 0.60 3.51
CA LEU A 43 -4.06 0.86 2.09
C LEU A 43 -5.27 0.37 1.30
N HIS A 44 -5.50 0.96 0.12
CA HIS A 44 -6.34 0.32 -0.90
C HIS A 44 -5.77 -1.06 -1.26
N GLN A 45 -6.62 -2.02 -1.61
CA GLN A 45 -6.18 -3.35 -2.02
C GLN A 45 -5.22 -3.29 -3.22
N ILE A 46 -5.51 -2.46 -4.22
CA ILE A 46 -4.62 -2.26 -5.38
C ILE A 46 -3.23 -1.73 -4.99
N CYS A 47 -3.16 -0.85 -3.98
CA CYS A 47 -1.89 -0.32 -3.50
C CYS A 47 -1.09 -1.38 -2.74
N HIS A 48 -1.80 -2.21 -1.95
CA HIS A 48 -1.19 -3.32 -1.25
C HIS A 48 -0.65 -4.38 -2.21
N ASP A 49 -1.45 -4.78 -3.21
CA ASP A 49 -1.05 -5.76 -4.21
C ASP A 49 0.17 -5.26 -5.00
N GLN A 50 0.20 -3.97 -5.37
CA GLN A 50 1.34 -3.41 -6.08
C GLN A 50 2.64 -3.45 -5.26
N ILE A 51 2.58 -3.21 -3.94
CA ILE A 51 3.75 -3.35 -3.06
C ILE A 51 4.31 -4.77 -3.17
N HIS A 52 3.46 -5.79 -3.03
CA HIS A 52 3.90 -7.19 -3.09
C HIS A 52 4.24 -7.70 -4.50
N ALA A 53 3.67 -7.10 -5.54
CA ALA A 53 4.06 -7.36 -6.92
C ALA A 53 5.45 -6.79 -7.25
N THR A 54 5.84 -5.71 -6.56
CA THR A 54 7.11 -4.99 -6.79
C THR A 54 8.23 -5.51 -5.90
N LEU A 55 7.95 -5.67 -4.61
CA LEU A 55 8.93 -5.97 -3.57
C LEU A 55 8.60 -7.28 -2.86
N SER A 56 9.62 -8.10 -2.61
CA SER A 56 9.52 -9.23 -1.69
C SER A 56 9.44 -8.75 -0.25
N GLU A 57 8.89 -9.59 0.64
CA GLU A 57 8.84 -9.30 2.08
C GLU A 57 10.25 -9.04 2.68
N THR A 58 11.30 -9.66 2.12
CA THR A 58 12.67 -9.42 2.56
C THR A 58 13.20 -8.05 2.13
N GLU A 59 12.89 -7.60 0.91
CA GLU A 59 13.23 -6.24 0.46
C GLU A 59 12.49 -5.19 1.28
N ILE A 60 11.19 -5.42 1.56
CA ILE A 60 10.39 -4.56 2.44
C ILE A 60 11.04 -4.45 3.82
N ALA A 61 11.33 -5.58 4.46
CA ALA A 61 11.90 -5.59 5.80
C ALA A 61 13.28 -4.91 5.91
N ARG A 62 14.11 -4.98 4.85
CA ARG A 62 15.48 -4.45 4.88
C ARG A 62 15.58 -2.99 4.49
N ASN A 63 14.88 -2.60 3.43
CA ASN A 63 15.12 -1.33 2.75
C ASN A 63 13.88 -0.44 2.70
N TYR A 64 12.68 -1.01 2.84
CA TYR A 64 11.41 -0.30 2.60
C TYR A 64 10.41 -0.43 3.76
N ALA A 65 10.91 -0.46 4.99
CA ALA A 65 10.11 -0.66 6.20
C ALA A 65 9.34 0.59 6.68
N SER A 66 9.06 1.54 5.78
CA SER A 66 8.30 2.76 6.05
C SER A 66 7.57 3.23 4.80
N ILE A 67 6.50 4.03 4.96
CA ILE A 67 5.78 4.61 3.83
C ILE A 67 6.70 5.48 2.97
N ALA A 68 7.53 6.31 3.61
CA ALA A 68 8.48 7.16 2.89
C ALA A 68 9.46 6.33 2.05
N ALA A 69 9.96 5.22 2.61
CA ALA A 69 10.84 4.33 1.88
C ALA A 69 10.09 3.63 0.72
N LEU A 70 8.89 3.08 0.95
CA LEU A 70 8.07 2.51 -0.12
C LEU A 70 7.82 3.53 -1.25
N GLY A 71 7.49 4.77 -0.90
CA GLY A 71 7.28 5.86 -1.86
C GLY A 71 8.55 6.29 -2.61
N SER A 72 9.74 5.99 -2.10
CA SER A 72 11.01 6.27 -2.77
C SER A 72 11.38 5.24 -3.84
N HIS A 73 10.75 4.06 -3.86
CA HIS A 73 11.01 3.06 -4.89
C HIS A 73 10.43 3.53 -6.23
N PRO A 74 11.23 3.64 -7.31
CA PRO A 74 10.80 4.26 -8.57
C PRO A 74 9.49 3.68 -9.13
N ALA A 75 9.37 2.35 -9.19
CA ALA A 75 8.15 1.72 -9.69
C ALA A 75 6.91 1.95 -8.81
N LEU A 76 7.09 2.12 -7.49
CA LEU A 76 5.98 2.42 -6.58
C LEU A 76 5.61 3.90 -6.65
N ALA A 77 6.58 4.79 -6.83
CA ALA A 77 6.35 6.22 -7.05
C ALA A 77 5.56 6.48 -8.34
N GLU A 78 5.97 5.86 -9.45
CA GLU A 78 5.27 5.95 -10.73
C GLU A 78 3.84 5.42 -10.63
N PHE A 79 3.67 4.24 -9.99
CA PHE A 79 2.36 3.68 -9.73
C PHE A 79 1.49 4.60 -8.86
N ALA A 80 2.05 5.14 -7.76
CA ALA A 80 1.34 6.01 -6.85
C ALA A 80 0.85 7.28 -7.56
N ALA A 81 1.71 7.92 -8.38
CA ALA A 81 1.35 9.09 -9.17
C ALA A 81 0.26 8.77 -10.21
N TRP A 82 0.32 7.60 -10.84
CA TRP A 82 -0.70 7.16 -11.79
C TRP A 82 -2.04 6.86 -11.13
N VAL A 83 -2.04 6.09 -10.04
CA VAL A 83 -3.27 5.66 -9.37
C VAL A 83 -3.93 6.81 -8.61
N ALA A 84 -3.17 7.79 -8.14
CA ALA A 84 -3.68 9.00 -7.48
C ALA A 84 -4.67 9.80 -8.35
N ARG A 85 -4.56 9.66 -9.68
CA ARG A 85 -5.43 10.33 -10.66
C ARG A 85 -6.73 9.56 -10.95
N ARG A 86 -6.96 8.42 -10.29
CA ARG A 86 -8.13 7.55 -10.47
C ARG A 86 -9.15 7.76 -9.35
N PRO A 87 -10.45 7.44 -9.57
CA PRO A 87 -11.45 7.45 -8.51
C PRO A 87 -11.03 6.57 -7.31
N PRO A 88 -11.48 6.87 -6.07
CA PRO A 88 -11.11 6.10 -4.87
C PRO A 88 -11.39 4.59 -4.99
N GLY A 89 -12.53 4.22 -5.56
CA GLY A 89 -12.93 2.82 -5.79
C GLY A 89 -12.29 2.16 -7.01
N PHE A 90 -11.37 2.82 -7.72
CA PHE A 90 -10.70 2.21 -8.86
C PHE A 90 -9.86 1.00 -8.43
N HIS A 91 -10.14 -0.13 -9.05
CA HIS A 91 -9.42 -1.38 -8.87
C HIS A 91 -9.06 -1.95 -10.25
N ALA A 92 -7.81 -2.38 -10.40
CA ALA A 92 -7.34 -3.10 -11.57
C ALA A 92 -6.61 -4.35 -11.07
N PRO A 93 -6.76 -5.50 -11.75
CA PRO A 93 -6.01 -6.68 -11.38
C PRO A 93 -4.51 -6.40 -11.53
N SER A 94 -3.76 -6.68 -10.47
CA SER A 94 -2.30 -6.63 -10.52
C SER A 94 -1.80 -7.74 -11.47
N PRO A 95 -0.93 -7.43 -12.45
CA PRO A 95 -0.26 -8.49 -13.20
C PRO A 95 0.42 -9.40 -12.19
N GLY A 96 0.16 -10.71 -12.28
CA GLY A 96 0.64 -11.69 -11.31
C GLY A 96 2.15 -11.59 -11.05
N PRO A 97 2.64 -12.16 -9.92
CA PRO A 97 4.02 -11.98 -9.50
C PRO A 97 4.98 -12.26 -10.66
N ARG A 98 5.75 -11.25 -11.05
CA ARG A 98 6.78 -11.43 -12.08
C ARG A 98 7.73 -12.50 -11.57
N ARG A 99 7.81 -13.66 -12.25
CA ARG A 99 8.84 -14.67 -11.98
C ARG A 99 10.18 -13.97 -12.10
N ARG A 100 10.85 -13.75 -10.96
CA ARG A 100 12.22 -13.29 -10.93
C ARG A 100 13.06 -14.45 -11.49
N ARG A 101 13.60 -14.28 -12.70
CA ARG A 101 14.58 -15.19 -13.30
C ARG A 101 15.92 -15.01 -12.61
#